data_AF-A0A9W8NPU2-F1
#
_entry.id   AF-A0A9W8NPU2-F1
#
_cell.length_a   1.000
_cell.length_b   1.000
_cell.length_c   1.000
_cell.angle_alpha   90.00
_cell.angle_beta   90.00
_cell.angle_gamma   90.00
#
_symmetry.space_group_name_H-M   'P 1'
#
loop_
_entity.id
_entity.type
_entity.pdbx_description
1 polymer ?
#
loop_
_entity_poly.entity_id
_entity_poly.type
_entity_poly.pdbx_seq_one_letter_code
_entity_poly.pdbx_strand_id
1 'polypeptide(L)'
;MRFNLRPLVVVFGSMMVTVWALPFHARNLQGEYEKTVTEADKNVFKATIKDVELGSLLSTEGLHNNGIYSIKGKYKNHDGDDIVMKVLKIVDDEAYAEVKALEGVGEYVDSGMFAVKGKEEPVIIMLKVLGSVLSDTPEYKKAKTDDKEKMKEEAIDLMCKEVAQVGKSKGILHNDNRIENIHVTMSGNKVDSARLTDWGAYELYTMDKSASEAEIIAFCKKHWTPVDWFVQADFE
;
A
#
# COMPACT_ATOMS: atom_id res chain seq x y z
N MET A 1 50.71 58.37 13.42
CA MET A 1 49.39 57.97 13.95
C MET A 1 48.91 56.76 13.18
N ARG A 2 48.69 55.63 13.86
CA ARG A 2 48.28 54.35 13.24
C ARG A 2 46.75 54.30 13.14
N PHE A 3 46.26 54.06 11.93
CA PHE A 3 44.86 53.76 11.64
C PHE A 3 44.49 52.40 12.23
N ASN A 4 43.37 52.32 12.95
CA ASN A 4 42.80 51.07 13.42
C ASN A 4 41.36 50.96 12.87
N LEU A 5 41.22 50.18 11.80
CA LEU A 5 39.95 49.81 11.16
C LEU A 5 39.30 48.69 11.97
N ARG A 6 38.14 48.97 12.59
CA ARG A 6 37.25 47.93 13.11
C ARG A 6 36.56 47.21 11.94
N PRO A 7 36.41 45.88 11.97
CA PRO A 7 35.71 45.17 10.91
C PRO A 7 34.19 45.32 11.06
N LEU A 8 33.57 45.48 9.90
CA LEU A 8 32.13 45.49 9.65
C LEU A 8 31.53 44.15 10.10
N VAL A 9 30.57 44.18 11.03
CA VAL A 9 29.74 43.02 11.37
C VAL A 9 28.74 42.82 10.25
N VAL A 10 28.96 41.80 9.41
CA VAL A 10 27.99 41.33 8.42
C VAL A 10 26.96 40.48 9.16
N VAL A 11 25.77 41.03 9.37
CA VAL A 11 24.60 40.30 9.85
C VAL A 11 24.09 39.47 8.67
N PHE A 12 24.41 38.17 8.67
CA PHE A 12 23.74 37.22 7.79
C PHE A 12 22.27 37.12 8.22
N GLY A 13 21.39 37.70 7.41
CA GLY A 13 19.96 37.51 7.51
C GLY A 13 19.64 36.04 7.27
N SER A 14 19.35 35.32 8.34
CA SER A 14 18.75 34.00 8.27
C SER A 14 17.31 34.19 7.79
N MET A 15 17.11 34.15 6.48
CA MET A 15 15.79 34.00 5.89
C MET A 15 15.29 32.61 6.30
N MET A 16 14.59 32.54 7.43
CA MET A 16 13.67 31.45 7.70
C MET A 16 12.59 31.50 6.62
N VAL A 17 12.78 30.72 5.57
CA VAL A 17 11.67 30.33 4.69
C VAL A 17 10.80 29.40 5.53
N THR A 18 9.89 29.97 6.30
CA THR A 18 8.75 29.23 6.83
C THR A 18 7.89 28.90 5.62
N VAL A 19 8.19 27.76 5.00
CA VAL A 19 7.27 27.12 4.04
C VAL A 19 6.04 26.80 4.86
N TRP A 20 5.02 27.66 4.74
CA TRP A 20 3.67 27.32 5.17
C TRP A 20 3.23 26.19 4.25
N ALA A 21 3.55 24.95 4.66
CA ALA A 21 2.97 23.76 4.09
C ALA A 21 1.47 23.87 4.37
N LEU A 22 0.73 24.46 3.43
CA LEU A 22 -0.71 24.35 3.40
C LEU A 22 -1.01 22.86 3.50
N PRO A 23 -1.93 22.44 4.40
CA PRO A 23 -2.20 21.04 4.61
C PRO A 23 -2.57 20.42 3.25
N PHE A 24 -1.78 19.43 2.84
CA PHE A 24 -1.91 18.65 1.59
C PHE A 24 -3.36 18.29 1.23
N HIS A 25 -4.20 18.14 2.26
CA HIS A 25 -5.61 17.81 2.20
C HIS A 25 -6.45 18.74 1.30
N ALA A 26 -6.09 20.02 1.12
CA ALA A 26 -6.99 20.98 0.47
C ALA A 26 -6.78 21.17 -1.04
N ARG A 27 -5.66 20.70 -1.62
CA ARG A 27 -5.34 20.98 -3.04
C ARG A 27 -5.22 19.76 -3.94
N ASN A 28 -4.75 18.63 -3.41
CA ASN A 28 -4.31 17.52 -4.27
C ASN A 28 -5.25 16.31 -4.24
N LEU A 29 -6.09 16.17 -3.21
CA LEU A 29 -7.11 15.12 -3.15
C LEU A 29 -8.34 15.54 -3.94
N GLN A 30 -8.81 14.68 -4.84
CA GLN A 30 -9.97 14.93 -5.69
C GLN A 30 -11.25 14.27 -5.15
N GLY A 31 -11.10 13.21 -4.36
CA GLY A 31 -12.20 12.51 -3.69
C GLY A 31 -11.85 11.06 -3.35
N GLU A 32 -12.71 10.43 -2.55
CA GLU A 32 -12.65 9.00 -2.25
C GLU A 32 -12.75 8.18 -3.54
N TYR A 33 -11.95 7.11 -3.64
CA TYR A 33 -11.83 6.32 -4.86
C TYR A 33 -13.08 5.49 -5.16
N GLU A 34 -13.78 4.99 -4.13
CA GLU A 34 -15.04 4.24 -4.28
C GLU A 34 -16.11 5.03 -5.04
N LYS A 35 -16.14 6.36 -4.88
CA LYS A 35 -17.09 7.25 -5.56
C LYS A 35 -16.84 7.36 -7.06
N THR A 36 -15.74 6.79 -7.55
CA THR A 36 -15.44 6.72 -8.98
C THR A 36 -16.00 5.49 -9.67
N VAL A 37 -16.56 4.52 -8.93
CA VAL A 37 -17.15 3.29 -9.50
C VAL A 37 -18.28 3.65 -10.46
N THR A 38 -18.22 3.05 -11.64
CA THR A 38 -19.18 3.22 -12.73
C THR A 38 -20.00 1.94 -12.95
N GLU A 39 -21.08 2.03 -13.72
CA GLU A 39 -21.88 0.84 -14.09
C GLU A 39 -21.08 -0.18 -14.93
N ALA A 40 -20.01 0.25 -15.61
CA ALA A 40 -19.11 -0.66 -16.31
C ALA A 40 -18.34 -1.54 -15.31
N ASP A 41 -17.82 -0.93 -14.24
CA ASP A 41 -17.04 -1.59 -13.18
C ASP A 41 -17.89 -2.65 -12.45
N LYS A 42 -19.21 -2.47 -12.37
CA LYS A 42 -20.13 -3.43 -11.75
C LYS A 42 -20.28 -4.75 -12.52
N ASN A 43 -19.68 -4.87 -13.71
CA ASN A 43 -19.73 -6.10 -14.52
C ASN A 43 -18.60 -7.07 -14.24
N VAL A 44 -17.57 -6.68 -13.47
CA VAL A 44 -16.32 -7.44 -13.32
C VAL A 44 -16.46 -8.81 -12.65
N PHE A 45 -17.58 -9.07 -11.95
CA PHE A 45 -17.88 -10.38 -11.35
C PHE A 45 -18.95 -11.19 -12.11
N LYS A 46 -19.41 -10.74 -13.28
CA LYS A 46 -20.49 -11.42 -14.02
C LYS A 46 -20.02 -12.68 -14.76
N ALA A 47 -18.74 -12.75 -15.10
CA ALA A 47 -18.18 -13.88 -15.84
C ALA A 47 -17.80 -15.03 -14.88
N THR A 48 -17.96 -16.28 -15.34
CA THR A 48 -17.38 -17.43 -14.64
C THR A 48 -15.94 -17.63 -15.08
N ILE A 49 -15.02 -17.65 -14.12
CA ILE A 49 -13.62 -17.97 -14.34
C ILE A 49 -13.47 -19.48 -14.57
N LYS A 50 -12.73 -19.83 -15.62
CA LYS A 50 -12.42 -21.22 -16.00
C LYS A 50 -10.91 -21.42 -16.06
N ASP A 51 -10.48 -22.68 -16.11
CA ASP A 51 -9.08 -23.06 -16.36
C ASP A 51 -8.09 -22.55 -15.28
N VAL A 52 -8.59 -22.29 -14.07
CA VAL A 52 -7.77 -22.02 -12.88
C VAL A 52 -7.68 -23.29 -12.04
N GLU A 53 -6.47 -23.73 -11.71
CA GLU A 53 -6.26 -24.76 -10.71
C GLU A 53 -6.00 -24.13 -9.34
N LEU A 54 -6.96 -24.28 -8.42
CA LEU A 54 -6.86 -23.73 -7.08
C LEU A 54 -5.77 -24.45 -6.26
N GLY A 55 -4.91 -23.65 -5.63
CA GLY A 55 -3.85 -24.12 -4.74
C GLY A 55 -4.29 -24.21 -3.27
N SER A 56 -3.31 -24.14 -2.38
CA SER A 56 -3.54 -24.10 -0.93
C SER A 56 -4.08 -22.75 -0.48
N LEU A 57 -4.87 -22.78 0.60
CA LEU A 57 -5.24 -21.59 1.37
C LEU A 57 -3.97 -20.97 1.98
N LEU A 58 -3.78 -19.68 1.77
CA LEU A 58 -2.65 -18.89 2.28
C LEU A 58 -3.05 -18.11 3.53
N SER A 59 -4.23 -17.48 3.53
CA SER A 59 -4.73 -16.69 4.66
C SER A 59 -6.27 -16.67 4.69
N THR A 60 -6.84 -16.47 5.87
CA THR A 60 -8.26 -16.15 6.09
C THR A 60 -8.44 -14.83 6.85
N GLU A 61 -7.37 -14.06 6.98
CA GLU A 61 -7.38 -12.78 7.66
C GLU A 61 -7.97 -11.71 6.75
N GLY A 62 -8.81 -10.83 7.32
CA GLY A 62 -9.46 -9.73 6.61
C GLY A 62 -10.97 -9.74 6.77
N LEU A 63 -11.56 -8.55 6.85
CA LEU A 63 -13.00 -8.39 7.13
C LEU A 63 -13.87 -8.83 5.95
N HIS A 64 -13.42 -8.63 4.72
CA HIS A 64 -14.22 -8.81 3.50
C HIS A 64 -13.84 -10.05 2.66
N ASN A 65 -12.89 -10.87 3.11
CA ASN A 65 -12.47 -12.07 2.37
C ASN A 65 -12.90 -13.38 3.05
N ASN A 66 -13.21 -14.39 2.24
CA ASN A 66 -13.41 -15.79 2.63
C ASN A 66 -12.12 -16.62 2.51
N GLY A 67 -11.03 -15.98 2.11
CA GLY A 67 -9.71 -16.57 2.05
C GLY A 67 -8.90 -16.05 0.85
N ILE A 68 -7.59 -16.16 0.98
CA ILE A 68 -6.63 -15.95 -0.11
C ILE A 68 -5.98 -17.29 -0.42
N TYR A 69 -5.97 -17.67 -1.69
CA TYR A 69 -5.48 -18.95 -2.17
C TYR A 69 -4.33 -18.75 -3.16
N SER A 70 -3.38 -19.68 -3.13
CA SER A 70 -2.42 -19.83 -4.23
C SER A 70 -3.13 -20.37 -5.48
N ILE A 71 -2.52 -20.16 -6.64
CA ILE A 71 -2.93 -20.77 -7.90
C ILE A 71 -1.80 -21.71 -8.35
N LYS A 72 -2.17 -22.86 -8.92
CA LYS A 72 -1.20 -23.82 -9.47
C LYS A 72 -1.08 -23.67 -10.98
N GLY A 73 0.08 -24.06 -11.50
CA GLY A 73 0.32 -24.09 -12.93
C GLY A 73 0.42 -22.69 -13.52
N LYS A 74 -0.30 -22.44 -14.62
CA LYS A 74 -0.31 -21.16 -15.33
C LYS A 74 -1.72 -20.67 -15.54
N TYR A 75 -1.91 -19.36 -15.48
CA TYR A 75 -3.18 -18.72 -15.76
C TYR A 75 -2.98 -17.39 -16.48
N LYS A 76 -3.63 -17.19 -17.64
CA LYS A 76 -3.52 -15.97 -18.47
C LYS A 76 -2.08 -15.44 -18.66
N ASN A 77 -1.14 -16.35 -18.92
CA ASN A 77 0.31 -16.08 -19.07
C ASN A 77 1.08 -15.71 -17.79
N HIS A 78 0.46 -15.84 -16.61
CA HIS A 78 1.13 -15.75 -15.32
C HIS A 78 1.45 -17.14 -14.79
N ASP A 79 2.62 -17.30 -14.17
CA ASP A 79 2.91 -18.46 -13.35
C ASP A 79 2.10 -18.38 -12.05
N GLY A 80 1.59 -19.51 -11.57
CA GLY A 80 0.72 -19.57 -10.40
C GLY A 80 1.39 -19.06 -9.10
N ASP A 81 2.72 -19.09 -9.05
CA ASP A 81 3.50 -18.55 -7.93
C ASP A 81 3.53 -17.01 -7.91
N ASP A 82 3.24 -16.35 -9.03
CA ASP A 82 3.23 -14.90 -9.20
C ASP A 82 1.86 -14.27 -8.97
N ILE A 83 0.82 -15.08 -8.75
CA ILE A 83 -0.56 -14.62 -8.59
C ILE A 83 -1.25 -15.29 -7.40
N VAL A 84 -2.28 -14.63 -6.88
CA VAL A 84 -3.14 -15.16 -5.82
C VAL A 84 -4.60 -14.94 -6.18
N MET A 85 -5.48 -15.77 -5.60
CA MET A 85 -6.92 -15.63 -5.69
C MET A 85 -7.48 -15.19 -4.34
N LYS A 86 -8.06 -13.99 -4.27
CA LYS A 86 -8.85 -13.52 -3.13
C LYS A 86 -10.32 -13.89 -3.36
N VAL A 87 -10.91 -14.59 -2.41
CA VAL A 87 -12.33 -14.96 -2.43
C VAL A 87 -13.08 -13.94 -1.58
N LEU A 88 -14.12 -13.31 -2.12
CA LEU A 88 -14.86 -12.25 -1.47
C LEU A 88 -16.09 -12.78 -0.74
N LYS A 89 -16.45 -12.15 0.39
CA LYS A 89 -17.68 -12.47 1.13
C LYS A 89 -18.95 -11.99 0.42
N ILE A 90 -18.88 -10.80 -0.16
CA ILE A 90 -19.97 -10.09 -0.80
C ILE A 90 -19.41 -9.27 -1.97
N VAL A 91 -20.27 -8.97 -2.94
CA VAL A 91 -19.97 -8.03 -4.02
C VAL A 91 -20.79 -6.77 -3.78
N ASP A 92 -20.12 -5.72 -3.35
CA ASP A 92 -20.65 -4.37 -3.13
C ASP A 92 -19.75 -3.33 -3.82
N ASP A 93 -20.02 -2.04 -3.60
CA ASP A 93 -19.24 -0.96 -4.22
C ASP A 93 -17.75 -0.98 -3.83
N GLU A 94 -17.42 -1.50 -2.64
CA GLU A 94 -16.03 -1.69 -2.21
C GLU A 94 -15.33 -2.77 -3.05
N ALA A 95 -15.98 -3.92 -3.27
CA ALA A 95 -15.44 -4.99 -4.12
C ALA A 95 -15.19 -4.52 -5.57
N TYR A 96 -16.10 -3.71 -6.13
CA TYR A 96 -15.92 -3.14 -7.48
C TYR A 96 -14.78 -2.12 -7.50
N ALA A 97 -14.68 -1.29 -6.48
CA ALA A 97 -13.63 -0.29 -6.35
C ALA A 97 -12.25 -0.92 -6.15
N GLU A 98 -12.14 -2.04 -5.43
CA GLU A 98 -10.89 -2.80 -5.27
C GLU A 98 -10.40 -3.33 -6.63
N VAL A 99 -11.28 -3.95 -7.43
CA VAL A 99 -10.91 -4.41 -8.79
C VAL A 99 -10.42 -3.23 -9.63
N LYS A 100 -11.15 -2.11 -9.61
CA LYS A 100 -10.78 -0.90 -10.34
C LYS A 100 -9.44 -0.31 -9.87
N ALA A 101 -9.15 -0.38 -8.58
CA ALA A 101 -7.88 0.09 -8.02
C ALA A 101 -6.73 -0.80 -8.50
N LEU A 102 -6.90 -2.12 -8.41
CA LEU A 102 -5.95 -3.13 -8.91
C LEU A 102 -5.65 -2.94 -10.40
N GLU A 103 -6.67 -2.66 -11.22
CA GLU A 103 -6.49 -2.33 -12.64
C GLU A 103 -5.68 -1.04 -12.82
N GLY A 104 -5.98 0.00 -12.04
CA GLY A 104 -5.28 1.29 -12.09
C GLY A 104 -3.79 1.17 -11.74
N VAL A 105 -3.45 0.36 -10.74
CA VAL A 105 -2.07 0.14 -10.33
C VAL A 105 -1.34 -0.88 -11.21
N GLY A 106 -2.08 -1.73 -11.92
CA GLY A 106 -1.54 -2.75 -12.83
C GLY A 106 -1.23 -4.07 -12.13
N GLU A 107 -1.96 -4.37 -11.07
CA GLU A 107 -1.85 -5.62 -10.28
C GLU A 107 -3.04 -6.57 -10.51
N TYR A 108 -4.05 -6.12 -11.25
CA TYR A 108 -5.19 -6.95 -11.65
C TYR A 108 -4.82 -7.98 -12.71
N VAL A 109 -5.35 -9.21 -12.58
CA VAL A 109 -5.22 -10.28 -13.57
C VAL A 109 -6.59 -10.74 -14.08
N ASP A 110 -7.54 -11.02 -13.19
CA ASP A 110 -8.92 -11.35 -13.56
C ASP A 110 -9.89 -11.20 -12.38
N SER A 111 -11.19 -11.22 -12.66
CA SER A 111 -12.24 -11.33 -11.64
C SER A 111 -13.48 -11.99 -12.21
N GLY A 112 -14.28 -12.60 -11.33
CA GLY A 112 -15.43 -13.37 -11.76
C GLY A 112 -16.02 -14.23 -10.65
N MET A 113 -16.91 -15.15 -11.03
CA MET A 113 -17.37 -16.24 -10.18
C MET A 113 -16.48 -17.46 -10.38
N PHE A 114 -16.13 -18.15 -9.29
CA PHE A 114 -15.33 -19.37 -9.33
C PHE A 114 -15.77 -20.38 -8.26
N ALA A 115 -15.73 -21.66 -8.58
CA ALA A 115 -16.08 -22.74 -7.67
C ALA A 115 -14.96 -23.01 -6.63
N VAL A 116 -15.10 -22.44 -5.44
CA VAL A 116 -14.20 -22.70 -4.30
C VAL A 116 -14.84 -23.77 -3.41
N LYS A 117 -14.19 -24.93 -3.30
CA LYS A 117 -14.69 -26.07 -2.51
C LYS A 117 -16.14 -26.48 -2.85
N GLY A 118 -16.50 -26.39 -4.13
CA GLY A 118 -17.82 -26.78 -4.64
C GLY A 118 -18.91 -25.71 -4.50
N LYS A 119 -18.56 -24.49 -4.07
CA LYS A 119 -19.48 -23.34 -4.02
C LYS A 119 -18.98 -22.24 -4.95
N GLU A 120 -19.87 -21.73 -5.80
CA GLU A 120 -19.59 -20.55 -6.62
C GLU A 120 -19.47 -19.32 -5.71
N GLU A 121 -18.30 -18.70 -5.71
CA GLU A 121 -18.01 -17.47 -4.96
C GLU A 121 -17.37 -16.41 -5.86
N PRO A 122 -17.60 -15.12 -5.58
CA PRO A 122 -16.90 -14.03 -6.26
C PRO A 122 -15.42 -14.03 -5.91
N VAL A 123 -14.55 -13.89 -6.90
CA VAL A 123 -13.10 -13.91 -6.73
C VAL A 123 -12.40 -12.82 -7.53
N ILE A 124 -11.27 -12.36 -7.00
CA ILE A 124 -10.30 -11.52 -7.69
C ILE A 124 -9.00 -12.30 -7.80
N ILE A 125 -8.42 -12.36 -8.99
CA ILE A 125 -7.07 -12.86 -9.24
C ILE A 125 -6.18 -11.66 -9.50
N MET A 126 -5.09 -11.57 -8.74
CA MET A 126 -4.18 -10.44 -8.73
C MET A 126 -2.73 -10.90 -8.59
N LEU A 127 -1.80 -10.03 -8.96
CA LEU A 127 -0.38 -10.26 -8.77
C LEU A 127 -0.07 -10.43 -7.29
N LYS A 128 0.80 -11.40 -6.99
CA LYS A 128 1.29 -11.64 -5.64
C LYS A 128 2.37 -10.60 -5.32
N VAL A 129 2.17 -9.88 -4.23
CA VAL A 129 3.18 -8.94 -3.73
C VAL A 129 4.32 -9.73 -3.06
N LEU A 130 5.55 -9.44 -3.48
CA LEU A 130 6.76 -10.06 -2.91
C LEU A 130 7.02 -9.58 -1.48
N GLY A 131 7.62 -10.45 -0.67
CA GLY A 131 7.94 -10.17 0.72
C GLY A 131 6.89 -10.69 1.70
N SER A 132 6.89 -10.16 2.91
CA SER A 132 5.96 -10.54 3.98
C SER A 132 5.68 -9.34 4.86
N VAL A 133 4.59 -9.39 5.63
CA VAL A 133 4.33 -8.38 6.68
C VAL A 133 5.52 -8.29 7.61
N LEU A 134 5.94 -7.07 7.97
CA LEU A 134 7.17 -6.84 8.75
C LEU A 134 7.16 -7.64 10.07
N SER A 135 6.04 -7.63 10.78
CA SER A 135 5.87 -8.36 12.05
C SER A 135 6.03 -9.86 11.91
N ASP A 136 5.87 -10.40 10.69
CA ASP A 136 6.02 -11.82 10.41
C ASP A 136 7.42 -12.26 10.01
N THR A 137 8.30 -11.31 9.67
CA THR A 137 9.66 -11.61 9.27
C THR A 137 10.46 -12.24 10.41
N PRO A 138 11.29 -13.28 10.13
CA PRO A 138 12.15 -13.88 11.15
C PRO A 138 13.10 -12.87 11.82
N GLU A 139 13.54 -11.85 11.08
CA GLU A 139 14.43 -10.79 11.54
C GLU A 139 13.74 -9.90 12.58
N TYR A 140 12.53 -9.42 12.28
CA TYR A 140 11.75 -8.60 13.21
C TYR A 140 11.40 -9.37 14.49
N LYS A 141 10.99 -10.65 14.36
CA LYS A 141 10.65 -11.51 15.51
C LYS A 141 11.84 -11.75 16.45
N LYS A 142 13.07 -11.74 15.95
CA LYS A 142 14.31 -11.95 16.74
C LYS A 142 14.96 -10.66 17.22
N ALA A 143 14.57 -9.52 16.67
CA ALA A 143 15.14 -8.22 16.98
C ALA A 143 14.78 -7.75 18.39
N LYS A 144 15.66 -6.94 18.98
CA LYS A 144 15.37 -6.22 20.24
C LYS A 144 14.45 -5.04 19.96
N THR A 145 13.86 -4.47 21.02
CA THR A 145 12.93 -3.33 20.91
C THR A 145 13.49 -2.19 20.07
N ASP A 146 14.70 -1.70 20.36
CA ASP A 146 15.32 -0.60 19.59
C ASP A 146 15.53 -0.96 18.10
N ASP A 147 15.88 -2.21 17.80
CA ASP A 147 16.05 -2.69 16.43
C ASP A 147 14.69 -2.82 15.71
N LYS A 148 13.63 -3.25 16.42
CA LYS A 148 12.26 -3.32 15.90
C LYS A 148 11.73 -1.94 15.57
N GLU A 149 11.90 -0.96 16.46
CA GLU A 149 11.50 0.43 16.22
C GLU A 149 12.20 0.99 14.98
N LYS A 150 13.51 0.75 14.85
CA LYS A 150 14.27 1.14 13.66
C LYS A 150 13.75 0.45 12.38
N MET A 151 13.41 -0.84 12.43
CA MET A 151 12.82 -1.53 11.29
C MET A 151 11.46 -0.94 10.90
N LYS A 152 10.62 -0.55 11.87
CA LYS A 152 9.35 0.16 11.59
C LYS A 152 9.59 1.49 10.90
N GLU A 153 10.52 2.30 11.41
CA GLU A 153 10.89 3.57 10.80
C GLU A 153 11.38 3.39 9.34
N GLU A 154 12.27 2.42 9.11
CA GLU A 154 12.76 2.10 7.75
C GLU A 154 11.62 1.65 6.82
N ALA A 155 10.72 0.79 7.30
CA ALA A 155 9.58 0.31 6.54
C ALA A 155 8.58 1.43 6.21
N ILE A 156 8.26 2.30 7.16
CA ILE A 156 7.39 3.48 6.95
C ILE A 156 8.01 4.42 5.92
N ASP A 157 9.33 4.65 6.02
CA ASP A 157 10.05 5.49 5.07
C ASP A 157 10.01 4.96 3.64
N LEU A 158 10.12 3.64 3.46
CA LEU A 158 10.03 2.98 2.17
C LEU A 158 8.58 2.94 1.66
N MET A 159 7.63 2.63 2.54
CA MET A 159 6.19 2.61 2.23
C MET A 159 5.73 3.98 1.73
N CYS A 160 6.07 5.07 2.44
CA CYS A 160 5.63 6.40 2.02
C CYS A 160 6.25 6.84 0.69
N LYS A 161 7.45 6.33 0.33
CA LYS A 161 8.01 6.53 -1.00
C LYS A 161 7.22 5.75 -2.05
N GLU A 162 6.84 4.51 -1.78
CA GLU A 162 5.97 3.71 -2.66
C GLU A 162 4.60 4.41 -2.86
N VAL A 163 3.95 4.87 -1.78
CA VAL A 163 2.71 5.67 -1.85
C VAL A 163 2.87 6.87 -2.78
N ALA A 164 3.98 7.61 -2.66
CA ALA A 164 4.25 8.77 -3.50
C ALA A 164 4.50 8.39 -4.98
N GLN A 165 5.18 7.26 -5.22
CA GLN A 165 5.41 6.74 -6.58
C GLN A 165 4.10 6.29 -7.24
N VAL A 166 3.25 5.54 -6.53
CA VAL A 166 1.92 5.14 -7.03
C VAL A 166 1.04 6.37 -7.23
N GLY A 167 0.99 7.29 -6.25
CA GLY A 167 0.24 8.54 -6.35
C GLY A 167 0.58 9.34 -7.59
N LYS A 168 1.88 9.54 -7.87
CA LYS A 168 2.32 10.30 -9.05
C LYS A 168 2.08 9.56 -10.36
N SER A 169 2.36 8.26 -10.41
CA SER A 169 2.28 7.50 -11.66
C SER A 169 0.83 7.14 -12.02
N LYS A 170 0.02 6.77 -11.02
CA LYS A 170 -1.34 6.23 -11.18
C LYS A 170 -2.42 7.23 -10.82
N GLY A 171 -2.15 8.21 -9.95
CA GLY A 171 -3.17 9.18 -9.50
C GLY A 171 -4.05 8.61 -8.39
N ILE A 172 -3.54 7.59 -7.70
CA ILE A 172 -4.21 6.88 -6.62
C ILE A 172 -3.34 7.03 -5.38
N LEU A 173 -3.88 7.64 -4.35
CA LEU A 173 -3.24 7.71 -3.04
C LEU A 173 -3.77 6.55 -2.19
N HIS A 174 -2.87 5.66 -1.78
CA HIS A 174 -3.15 4.63 -0.78
C HIS A 174 -2.95 5.22 0.62
N ASN A 175 -4.02 5.25 1.42
CA ASN A 175 -3.97 5.82 2.75
C ASN A 175 -4.11 4.78 3.87
N ASP A 176 -4.46 3.51 3.64
CA ASP A 176 -4.55 2.48 4.71
C ASP A 176 -3.22 1.74 4.92
N ASN A 177 -2.16 2.51 5.17
CA ASN A 177 -0.80 2.01 5.20
C ASN A 177 -0.40 1.41 6.57
N ARG A 178 -1.27 0.56 7.12
CA ARG A 178 -1.00 -0.20 8.34
C ARG A 178 0.04 -1.28 8.08
N ILE A 179 0.68 -1.78 9.12
CA ILE A 179 1.76 -2.77 8.99
C ILE A 179 1.31 -4.03 8.25
N GLU A 180 0.07 -4.48 8.46
CA GLU A 180 -0.55 -5.63 7.80
C GLU A 180 -0.79 -5.43 6.30
N ASN A 181 -0.89 -4.18 5.84
CA ASN A 181 -1.14 -3.83 4.45
C ASN A 181 0.15 -3.50 3.69
N ILE A 182 1.31 -3.86 4.25
CA ILE A 182 2.63 -3.62 3.65
C ILE A 182 3.45 -4.91 3.67
N HIS A 183 3.96 -5.30 2.51
CA HIS A 183 4.91 -6.40 2.38
C HIS A 183 6.32 -5.84 2.29
N VAL A 184 7.20 -6.32 3.15
CA VAL A 184 8.62 -5.95 3.17
C VAL A 184 9.51 -7.09 2.72
N THR A 185 10.66 -6.72 2.16
CA THR A 185 11.79 -7.65 2.01
C THR A 185 12.92 -7.21 2.93
N MET A 186 13.64 -8.19 3.48
CA MET A 186 14.71 -7.97 4.45
C MET A 186 16.07 -8.30 3.83
N SER A 187 17.09 -7.52 4.18
CA SER A 187 18.50 -7.78 3.87
C SER A 187 19.31 -7.77 5.17
N GLY A 188 19.37 -8.93 5.82
CA GLY A 188 19.76 -9.01 7.23
C GLY A 188 18.77 -8.22 8.09
N ASN A 189 19.26 -7.46 9.07
CA ASN A 189 18.40 -6.67 9.97
C ASN A 189 17.94 -5.32 9.37
N LYS A 190 17.94 -5.18 8.05
CA LYS A 190 17.54 -3.94 7.36
C LYS A 190 16.36 -4.20 6.45
N VAL A 191 15.40 -3.28 6.42
CA VAL A 191 14.31 -3.31 5.46
C VAL A 191 14.85 -2.86 4.09
N ASP A 192 14.75 -3.72 3.08
CA ASP A 192 15.27 -3.46 1.74
C ASP A 192 14.22 -2.82 0.83
N SER A 193 12.99 -3.30 0.88
CA SER A 193 11.84 -2.74 0.17
C SER A 193 10.57 -2.80 1.00
N ALA A 194 9.61 -1.93 0.68
CA ALA A 194 8.23 -2.00 1.16
C ALA A 194 7.29 -1.85 -0.04
N ARG A 195 6.27 -2.69 -0.11
CA ARG A 195 5.27 -2.71 -1.18
C ARG A 195 3.88 -2.65 -0.57
N LEU A 196 3.02 -1.84 -1.18
CA LEU A 196 1.62 -1.73 -0.81
C LEU A 196 0.89 -3.02 -1.15
N THR A 197 -0.04 -3.42 -0.30
CA THR A 197 -1.07 -4.41 -0.59
C THR A 197 -2.41 -3.88 -0.06
N ASP A 198 -3.46 -4.68 -0.21
CA ASP A 198 -4.83 -4.36 0.18
C ASP A 198 -5.35 -3.05 -0.43
N TRP A 199 -5.93 -3.16 -1.62
CA TRP A 199 -6.50 -2.03 -2.36
C TRP A 199 -8.00 -1.83 -2.07
N GLY A 200 -8.44 -2.17 -0.85
CA GLY A 200 -9.80 -1.86 -0.37
C GLY A 200 -10.07 -0.35 -0.40
N ALA A 201 -11.24 0.04 -0.88
CA ALA A 201 -11.44 1.39 -1.41
C ALA A 201 -11.69 2.51 -0.39
N TYR A 202 -12.05 2.17 0.86
CA TYR A 202 -12.41 3.17 1.89
C TYR A 202 -11.31 4.19 2.19
N GLU A 203 -10.05 3.78 2.02
CA GLU A 203 -8.87 4.61 2.28
C GLU A 203 -8.03 4.82 1.02
N LEU A 204 -8.66 4.67 -0.14
CA LEU A 204 -8.08 5.08 -1.41
C LEU A 204 -8.66 6.42 -1.84
N TYR A 205 -7.80 7.30 -2.33
CA TYR A 205 -8.21 8.60 -2.84
C TYR A 205 -7.69 8.80 -4.26
N THR A 206 -8.52 9.42 -5.09
CA THR A 206 -8.04 10.02 -6.33
C THR A 206 -7.23 11.26 -6.00
N MET A 207 -6.10 11.44 -6.71
CA MET A 207 -5.23 12.59 -6.48
C MET A 207 -4.67 13.18 -7.77
N ASP A 208 -4.37 14.47 -7.74
CA ASP A 208 -3.66 15.15 -8.82
C ASP A 208 -2.20 14.69 -8.88
N LYS A 209 -1.80 14.16 -10.04
CA LYS A 209 -0.43 13.73 -10.34
C LYS A 209 0.59 14.88 -10.34
N SER A 210 0.14 16.14 -10.33
CA SER A 210 0.99 17.32 -10.21
C SER A 210 1.54 17.55 -8.80
N ALA A 211 0.97 16.89 -7.78
CA ALA A 211 1.47 16.94 -6.41
C ALA A 211 2.94 16.50 -6.34
N SER A 212 3.76 17.22 -5.57
CA SER A 212 5.17 16.86 -5.46
C SER A 212 5.35 15.61 -4.60
N GLU A 213 6.36 14.81 -4.94
CA GLU A 213 6.68 13.59 -4.19
C GLU A 213 6.94 13.87 -2.70
N ALA A 214 7.63 14.98 -2.41
CA ALA A 214 7.93 15.40 -1.05
C ALA A 214 6.65 15.73 -0.25
N GLU A 215 5.66 16.35 -0.88
CA GLU A 215 4.37 16.63 -0.24
C GLU A 215 3.58 15.36 0.07
N ILE A 216 3.58 14.37 -0.84
CA ILE A 216 2.90 13.08 -0.63
C ILE A 216 3.59 12.28 0.48
N ILE A 217 4.93 12.21 0.47
CA ILE A 217 5.70 11.56 1.54
C ILE A 217 5.43 12.24 2.88
N ALA A 218 5.44 13.57 2.92
CA ALA A 218 5.18 14.31 4.15
C ALA A 218 3.75 14.10 4.68
N PHE A 219 2.76 14.01 3.78
CA PHE A 219 1.40 13.63 4.15
C PHE A 219 1.36 12.22 4.75
N CYS A 220 1.96 11.25 4.07
CA CYS A 220 1.99 9.85 4.51
C CYS A 220 2.65 9.70 5.89
N LYS A 221 3.84 10.27 6.09
CA LYS A 221 4.58 10.22 7.37
C LYS A 221 3.91 10.98 8.50
N LYS A 222 3.01 11.93 8.19
CA LYS A 222 2.21 12.61 9.22
C LYS A 222 1.11 11.70 9.76
N HIS A 223 0.60 10.77 8.93
CA HIS A 223 -0.49 9.87 9.28
C HIS A 223 0.01 8.53 9.83
N TRP A 224 1.18 8.08 9.34
CA TRP A 224 1.74 6.77 9.65
C TRP A 224 3.07 6.93 10.42
N THR A 225 3.05 6.62 11.71
CA THR A 225 4.22 6.62 12.59
C THR A 225 4.46 5.22 13.19
N PRO A 226 5.65 4.94 13.77
CA PRO A 226 5.91 3.67 14.45
C PRO A 226 4.92 3.35 15.57
N VAL A 227 4.29 4.37 16.17
CA VAL A 227 3.26 4.23 17.21
C VAL A 227 1.94 3.73 16.60
N ASP A 228 1.60 4.20 15.40
CA ASP A 228 0.40 3.77 14.66
C ASP A 228 0.55 2.33 14.14
N TRP A 229 1.79 1.90 13.90
CA TRP A 229 2.15 0.50 13.59
C TRP A 229 2.24 -0.35 14.87
N PHE A 230 1.10 -0.46 15.55
CA PHE A 230 0.93 -1.33 16.71
C PHE A 230 1.04 -2.80 16.30
N VAL A 231 1.98 -3.53 16.92
CA VAL A 231 2.14 -4.97 16.73
C VAL A 231 1.95 -5.65 18.08
N GLN A 232 0.95 -6.51 18.20
CA GLN A 232 0.62 -7.18 19.46
C GLN A 232 1.81 -7.96 20.03
N ALA A 233 2.62 -8.60 19.17
CA ALA A 233 3.82 -9.35 19.54
C ALA A 233 4.98 -8.51 20.11
N ASP A 234 4.85 -7.19 20.19
CA ASP A 234 5.85 -6.32 20.84
C ASP A 234 5.69 -6.30 22.38
N PHE A 235 4.61 -6.86 22.92
CA PHE A 235 4.28 -6.85 24.35
C PHE A 235 4.28 -8.24 25.00
N GLU A 236 4.63 -9.29 24.24
CA GLU A 236 4.78 -10.67 24.70
C GLU A 236 6.25 -11.03 24.94
#